data_AF-A0A2J5HQC0-F1
#
_entry.id   AF-A0A2J5HQC0-F1
#
_cell.length_a   1.000
_cell.length_b   1.000
_cell.length_c   1.000
_cell.angle_alpha   90.00
_cell.angle_beta   90.00
_cell.angle_gamma   90.00
#
_symmetry.space_group_name_H-M   'P 1'
#
loop_
_entity.id
_entity.type
_entity.pdbx_description
1 polymer ?
#
loop_
_entity_poly.entity_id
_entity_poly.type
_entity_poly.pdbx_seq_one_letter_code
_entity_poly.pdbx_strand_id
1 'polypeptide(L)'
;MADPLDRLDGSPYFRDGQISSVSRKTFTIAGIQVTVFGLDELPACEIEISCIWLLHPRLSTKERMSGIANEIVTSWNKQVSDDRNTSNALPPRKGVIAIALDHRNHGTRLVEPSRNGNWREGNARHADDMYNTYHGTAQDVSMLIDHLPSAISVCTINQNVVLGVSLGGYAAWHCILHDPRITAAVVIIGSPDYMNLMVDRARLSKLPSWKRGDPPGSQFLHSESFPSTLIEMVHKYDPACLFLGGLNAEPGTVPLRKGPIADPTDIEKKSLRPLLMQTLGGKQILNISGGRDKAIPYPHAEAFLNWLKRATAADGWFADGAVNFEDILYKDAAHEVTPDMAHKAVDFIMQVVARSRDSKRGFSHIDKPRI
;
A
#
# COMPACT_ATOMS: atom_id res chain seq x y z
N MET A 1 -7.80 5.90 -19.46
CA MET A 1 -6.40 5.72 -19.00
C MET A 1 -6.03 4.27 -19.29
N ALA A 2 -4.81 3.96 -19.74
CA ALA A 2 -4.38 2.57 -19.90
C ALA A 2 -4.33 1.87 -18.52
N ASP A 3 -4.57 0.57 -18.46
CA ASP A 3 -4.46 -0.18 -17.20
C ASP A 3 -2.95 -0.28 -16.86
N PRO A 4 -2.52 0.12 -15.65
CA PRO A 4 -1.11 0.07 -15.28
C PRO A 4 -0.46 -1.32 -15.43
N LEU A 5 -1.24 -2.40 -15.41
CA LEU A 5 -0.72 -3.77 -15.50
C LEU A 5 -0.54 -4.26 -16.93
N ASP A 6 -1.00 -3.53 -17.95
CA ASP A 6 -0.94 -3.99 -19.35
C ASP A 6 0.48 -4.30 -19.84
N ARG A 7 1.48 -3.50 -19.40
CA ARG A 7 2.89 -3.75 -19.75
C ARG A 7 3.44 -4.99 -19.07
N LEU A 8 3.05 -5.24 -17.82
CA LEU A 8 3.45 -6.43 -17.07
C LEU A 8 2.89 -7.68 -17.75
N ASP A 9 1.59 -7.67 -18.01
CA ASP A 9 0.85 -8.78 -18.64
C ASP A 9 1.31 -9.03 -20.09
N GLY A 10 1.86 -8.00 -20.74
CA GLY A 10 2.49 -8.12 -22.07
C GLY A 10 3.88 -8.77 -22.05
N SER A 11 4.50 -8.95 -20.90
CA SER A 11 5.87 -9.45 -20.79
C SER A 11 5.94 -10.98 -20.93
N PRO A 12 7.01 -11.54 -21.52
CA PRO A 12 7.19 -12.99 -21.66
C PRO A 12 7.16 -13.77 -20.34
N TYR A 13 7.44 -13.08 -19.23
CA TYR A 13 7.51 -13.67 -17.90
C TYR A 13 6.12 -13.88 -17.27
N PHE A 14 5.15 -13.00 -17.59
CA PHE A 14 3.77 -13.07 -17.07
C PHE A 14 2.74 -13.54 -18.12
N ARG A 15 3.12 -13.62 -19.40
CA ARG A 15 2.30 -14.22 -20.47
C ARG A 15 2.26 -15.74 -20.30
N ASP A 16 1.13 -16.25 -19.84
CA ASP A 16 0.69 -17.66 -19.86
C ASP A 16 1.62 -18.64 -20.60
N GLY A 17 2.30 -19.51 -19.83
CA GLY A 17 3.00 -20.68 -20.37
C GLY A 17 4.19 -21.19 -19.56
N GLN A 18 4.82 -20.37 -18.71
CA GLN A 18 5.99 -20.78 -17.91
C GLN A 18 5.77 -20.86 -16.39
N ILE A 19 4.76 -20.17 -15.85
CA ILE A 19 4.41 -20.26 -14.42
C ILE A 19 3.29 -21.30 -14.28
N SER A 20 3.52 -22.36 -13.50
CA SER A 20 2.46 -23.29 -13.13
C SER A 20 1.36 -22.52 -12.38
N SER A 21 0.12 -22.57 -12.88
CA SER A 21 -1.00 -21.89 -12.24
C SER A 21 -1.21 -22.42 -10.82
N VAL A 22 -1.18 -21.54 -9.82
CA VAL A 22 -1.48 -21.92 -8.43
C VAL A 22 -2.99 -21.99 -8.22
N SER A 23 -3.41 -22.71 -7.18
CA SER A 23 -4.81 -22.88 -6.81
C SER A 23 -5.49 -21.53 -6.59
N ARG A 24 -6.76 -21.45 -7.00
CA ARG A 24 -7.58 -20.25 -6.89
C ARG A 24 -8.95 -20.62 -6.32
N LYS A 25 -9.28 -20.06 -5.15
CA LYS A 25 -10.56 -20.29 -4.47
C LYS A 25 -11.23 -18.96 -4.15
N THR A 26 -12.51 -18.83 -4.47
CA THR A 26 -13.28 -17.62 -4.17
C THR A 26 -14.21 -17.88 -2.99
N PHE A 27 -14.19 -16.96 -2.03
CA PHE A 27 -15.01 -16.96 -0.83
C PHE A 27 -15.85 -15.68 -0.79
N THR A 28 -17.01 -15.75 -0.14
CA THR A 28 -17.81 -14.58 0.20
C THR A 28 -17.69 -14.36 1.70
N ILE A 29 -16.98 -13.30 2.10
CA ILE A 29 -16.68 -12.99 3.51
C ILE A 29 -17.26 -11.62 3.80
N ALA A 30 -18.19 -11.54 4.75
CA ALA A 30 -18.91 -10.30 5.09
C ALA A 30 -19.53 -9.57 3.87
N GLY A 31 -20.01 -10.33 2.88
CA GLY A 31 -20.59 -9.80 1.65
C GLY A 31 -19.56 -9.32 0.61
N ILE A 32 -18.26 -9.56 0.83
CA ILE A 32 -17.18 -9.22 -0.10
C ILE A 32 -16.68 -10.50 -0.76
N GLN A 33 -16.59 -10.51 -2.09
CA GLN A 33 -15.93 -11.58 -2.83
C GLN A 33 -14.41 -11.45 -2.70
N VAL A 34 -13.79 -12.50 -2.17
CA VAL A 34 -12.36 -12.59 -1.91
C VAL A 34 -11.81 -13.79 -2.66
N THR A 35 -10.83 -13.58 -3.53
CA THR A 35 -10.11 -14.66 -4.20
C THR A 35 -8.81 -14.94 -3.46
N VAL A 36 -8.65 -16.16 -2.97
CA VAL A 36 -7.44 -16.68 -2.31
C VAL A 36 -6.68 -17.55 -3.30
N PHE A 37 -5.40 -17.26 -3.45
CA PHE A 37 -4.44 -17.99 -4.27
C PHE A 37 -3.46 -18.74 -3.37
N GLY A 38 -3.06 -19.95 -3.76
CA GLY A 38 -2.03 -20.70 -3.04
C GLY A 38 -2.54 -21.60 -1.91
N LEU A 39 -3.86 -21.79 -1.77
CA LEU A 39 -4.43 -22.51 -0.62
C LEU A 39 -4.16 -24.02 -0.69
N ASP A 40 -4.21 -24.63 -1.88
CA ASP A 40 -3.95 -26.06 -2.07
C ASP A 40 -2.44 -26.38 -2.07
N GLU A 41 -1.60 -25.36 -2.25
CA GLU A 41 -0.15 -25.43 -2.15
C GLU A 41 0.35 -25.42 -0.70
N LEU A 42 -0.54 -25.17 0.27
CA LEU A 42 -0.18 -25.17 1.68
C LEU A 42 0.13 -26.59 2.18
N PRO A 43 1.18 -26.77 3.01
CA PRO A 43 1.45 -28.05 3.67
C PRO A 43 0.31 -28.51 4.59
N ALA A 44 0.14 -29.83 4.72
CA ALA A 44 -0.96 -30.44 5.46
C ALA A 44 -0.93 -30.29 7.00
N CYS A 45 0.12 -29.74 7.62
CA CYS A 45 0.23 -29.65 9.09
C CYS A 45 0.90 -28.36 9.60
N GLU A 46 0.34 -27.78 10.68
CA GLU A 46 0.91 -26.74 11.57
C GLU A 46 1.86 -25.72 10.90
N ILE A 47 1.30 -24.93 9.98
CA ILE A 47 2.03 -23.86 9.29
C ILE A 47 1.62 -22.48 9.80
N GLU A 48 2.61 -21.60 9.90
CA GLU A 48 2.37 -20.16 10.00
C GLU A 48 2.12 -19.61 8.60
N ILE A 49 0.99 -18.94 8.40
CA ILE A 49 0.64 -18.40 7.08
C ILE A 49 0.98 -16.91 7.01
N SER A 50 1.66 -16.52 5.93
CA SER A 50 1.80 -15.14 5.50
C SER A 50 0.75 -14.83 4.43
N CYS A 51 -0.11 -13.87 4.73
CA CYS A 51 -1.17 -13.39 3.85
C CYS A 51 -0.70 -12.15 3.10
N ILE A 52 -0.72 -12.20 1.78
CA ILE A 52 -0.40 -11.06 0.91
C ILE A 52 -1.69 -10.51 0.30
N TRP A 53 -2.10 -9.34 0.78
CA TRP A 53 -3.31 -8.63 0.33
C TRP A 53 -2.99 -7.81 -0.92
N LEU A 54 -3.60 -8.15 -2.05
CA LEU A 54 -3.35 -7.56 -3.37
C LEU A 54 -4.48 -6.61 -3.76
N LEU A 55 -4.14 -5.33 -3.94
CA LEU A 55 -5.07 -4.24 -4.21
C LEU A 55 -4.84 -3.67 -5.62
N HIS A 56 -5.87 -3.76 -6.45
CA HIS A 56 -5.79 -3.54 -7.90
C HIS A 56 -5.80 -2.04 -8.31
N PRO A 57 -5.40 -1.68 -9.54
CA PRO A 57 -5.48 -0.29 -9.99
C PRO A 57 -6.92 0.19 -10.20
N ARG A 58 -7.10 1.53 -10.29
CA ARG A 58 -8.40 2.16 -10.56
C ARG A 58 -8.96 1.70 -11.91
N LEU A 59 -10.29 1.60 -12.00
CA LEU A 59 -11.02 1.12 -13.19
C LEU A 59 -10.73 -0.34 -13.57
N SER A 60 -10.11 -1.09 -12.68
CA SER A 60 -9.75 -2.48 -12.88
C SER A 60 -10.55 -3.39 -11.94
N THR A 61 -10.15 -4.66 -11.83
CA THR A 61 -10.76 -5.66 -10.96
C THR A 61 -9.69 -6.52 -10.27
N LYS A 62 -10.09 -7.26 -9.23
CA LYS A 62 -9.21 -8.19 -8.49
C LYS A 62 -8.56 -9.24 -9.39
N GLU A 63 -9.20 -9.60 -10.50
CA GLU A 63 -8.66 -10.56 -11.48
C GLU A 63 -7.33 -10.10 -12.07
N ARG A 64 -7.10 -8.78 -12.22
CA ARG A 64 -5.82 -8.27 -12.73
C ARG A 64 -4.64 -8.51 -11.78
N MET A 65 -4.90 -8.84 -10.52
CA MET A 65 -3.84 -9.19 -9.57
C MET A 65 -3.38 -10.65 -9.67
N SER A 66 -4.02 -11.49 -10.50
CA SER A 66 -3.68 -12.92 -10.60
C SER A 66 -2.25 -13.20 -11.04
N GLY A 67 -1.68 -12.42 -11.97
CA GLY A 67 -0.29 -12.59 -12.39
C GLY A 67 0.70 -12.39 -11.24
N ILE A 68 0.52 -11.32 -10.47
CA ILE A 68 1.33 -11.03 -9.28
C ILE A 68 1.10 -12.11 -8.19
N ALA A 69 -0.14 -12.55 -8.00
CA ALA A 69 -0.46 -13.62 -7.04
C ALA A 69 0.28 -14.93 -7.37
N ASN A 70 0.22 -15.35 -8.63
CA ASN A 70 0.88 -16.55 -9.12
C ASN A 70 2.40 -16.47 -8.90
N GLU A 71 3.01 -15.34 -9.22
CA GLU A 71 4.46 -15.15 -9.09
C GLU A 71 4.90 -15.20 -7.63
N ILE A 72 4.16 -14.56 -6.72
CA ILE A 72 4.45 -14.56 -5.28
C ILE A 72 4.41 -15.98 -4.72
N VAL A 73 3.33 -16.72 -4.97
CA VAL A 73 3.14 -18.08 -4.43
C VAL A 73 4.15 -19.05 -5.05
N THR A 74 4.37 -18.97 -6.37
CA THR A 74 5.33 -19.84 -7.08
C THR A 74 6.75 -19.58 -6.62
N SER A 75 7.16 -18.30 -6.50
CA SER A 75 8.49 -17.92 -6.03
C SER A 75 8.76 -18.45 -4.62
N TRP A 76 7.79 -18.32 -3.71
CA TRP A 76 7.91 -18.86 -2.35
C TRP A 76 8.09 -20.39 -2.37
N ASN A 77 7.22 -21.10 -3.09
CA ASN A 77 7.26 -22.57 -3.14
C ASN A 77 8.56 -23.08 -3.78
N LYS A 78 9.06 -22.40 -4.81
CA LYS A 78 10.36 -22.70 -5.43
C LYS A 78 11.50 -22.49 -4.43
N GLN A 79 11.54 -21.35 -3.73
CA GLN A 79 12.55 -21.09 -2.72
C GLN A 79 12.56 -22.16 -1.61
N VAL A 80 11.38 -22.56 -1.12
CA VAL A 80 11.27 -23.63 -0.12
C VAL A 80 11.77 -24.97 -0.66
N SER A 81 11.51 -25.29 -1.94
CA SER A 81 12.00 -26.50 -2.59
C SER A 81 13.53 -26.49 -2.76
N ASP A 82 14.09 -25.38 -3.21
CA ASP A 82 15.53 -25.23 -3.41
C ASP A 82 16.30 -25.27 -2.08
N ASP A 83 15.77 -24.64 -1.03
CA ASP A 83 16.31 -24.71 0.35
C ASP A 83 16.34 -26.16 0.87
N ARG A 84 15.31 -26.98 0.58
CA ARG A 84 15.27 -28.41 0.96
C ARG A 84 16.31 -29.25 0.22
N ASN A 85 16.56 -28.94 -1.05
CA ASN A 85 17.52 -29.68 -1.86
C ASN A 85 18.98 -29.32 -1.52
N THR A 86 19.21 -28.11 -1.03
CA THR A 86 20.55 -27.58 -0.74
C THR A 86 20.95 -27.68 0.73
N SER A 87 19.99 -27.85 1.65
CA SER A 87 20.25 -27.96 3.09
C SER A 87 19.57 -29.19 3.70
N ASN A 88 20.28 -29.93 4.57
CA ASN A 88 19.70 -30.97 5.43
C ASN A 88 18.83 -30.38 6.57
N ALA A 89 18.38 -29.13 6.45
CA ALA A 89 17.58 -28.47 7.46
C ALA A 89 16.10 -28.89 7.33
N LEU A 90 15.40 -28.94 8.47
CA LEU A 90 13.95 -29.15 8.47
C LEU A 90 13.24 -28.04 7.66
N PRO A 91 12.23 -28.38 6.84
CA PRO A 91 11.50 -27.39 6.08
C PRO A 91 10.88 -26.31 6.98
N PRO A 92 10.83 -25.06 6.51
CA PRO A 92 10.11 -24.02 7.23
C PRO A 92 8.63 -24.39 7.33
N ARG A 93 8.07 -24.30 8.55
CA ARG A 93 6.63 -24.43 8.81
C ARG A 93 5.89 -23.16 8.41
N LYS A 94 6.09 -22.68 7.17
CA LYS A 94 5.52 -21.43 6.66
C LYS A 94 4.91 -21.61 5.28
N GLY A 95 3.72 -21.06 5.11
CA GLY A 95 3.02 -20.98 3.84
C GLY A 95 2.76 -19.53 3.43
N VAL A 96 2.63 -19.30 2.13
CA VAL A 96 2.23 -18.01 1.57
C VAL A 96 0.95 -18.18 0.80
N ILE A 97 -0.04 -17.34 1.11
CA ILE A 97 -1.22 -17.17 0.28
C ILE A 97 -1.31 -15.72 -0.19
N ALA A 98 -1.81 -15.52 -1.41
CA ALA A 98 -2.15 -14.21 -1.92
C ALA A 98 -3.67 -14.04 -1.97
N ILE A 99 -4.15 -12.83 -1.73
CA ILE A 99 -5.57 -12.55 -1.55
C ILE A 99 -5.92 -11.32 -2.37
N ALA A 100 -6.89 -11.41 -3.26
CA ALA A 100 -7.37 -10.28 -4.04
C ALA A 100 -8.86 -10.02 -3.78
N LEU A 101 -9.23 -8.74 -3.72
CA LEU A 101 -10.61 -8.27 -3.56
C LEU A 101 -10.85 -7.05 -4.46
N ASP A 102 -12.10 -6.85 -4.86
CA ASP A 102 -12.47 -5.67 -5.63
C ASP A 102 -12.56 -4.45 -4.70
N HIS A 103 -11.98 -3.33 -5.13
CA HIS A 103 -12.21 -2.03 -4.52
C HIS A 103 -13.72 -1.72 -4.46
N ARG A 104 -14.12 -0.85 -3.52
CA ARG A 104 -15.48 -0.31 -3.53
C ARG A 104 -15.79 0.32 -4.89
N ASN A 105 -17.00 0.13 -5.38
CA ASN A 105 -17.42 0.61 -6.70
C ASN A 105 -16.57 0.08 -7.88
N HIS A 106 -15.90 -1.05 -7.76
CA HIS A 106 -15.13 -1.69 -8.84
C HIS A 106 -15.51 -3.18 -8.97
N GLY A 107 -15.18 -3.79 -10.12
CA GLY A 107 -15.39 -5.22 -10.38
C GLY A 107 -16.76 -5.74 -9.95
N THR A 108 -16.77 -6.77 -9.11
CA THR A 108 -18.00 -7.38 -8.59
C THR A 108 -18.81 -6.49 -7.63
N ARG A 109 -18.25 -5.35 -7.22
CA ARG A 109 -18.85 -4.35 -6.33
C ARG A 109 -19.19 -3.04 -7.05
N LEU A 110 -19.17 -3.02 -8.38
CA LEU A 110 -19.48 -1.84 -9.18
C LEU A 110 -20.95 -1.44 -8.98
N VAL A 111 -21.17 -0.19 -8.57
CA VAL A 111 -22.52 0.38 -8.33
C VAL A 111 -22.80 1.50 -9.32
N GLU A 112 -21.90 2.48 -9.42
CA GLU A 112 -22.05 3.67 -10.25
C GLU A 112 -20.74 4.00 -10.98
N PRO A 113 -20.57 3.55 -12.25
CA PRO A 113 -19.30 3.67 -12.98
C PRO A 113 -18.82 5.10 -13.19
N SER A 114 -19.75 6.06 -13.37
CA SER A 114 -19.45 7.49 -13.56
C SER A 114 -18.68 8.08 -12.37
N ARG A 115 -18.93 7.58 -11.15
CA ARG A 115 -18.25 8.02 -9.92
C ARG A 115 -16.81 7.50 -9.81
N ASN A 116 -16.42 6.56 -10.66
CA ASN A 116 -15.02 6.20 -10.81
C ASN A 116 -14.27 7.09 -11.79
N GLY A 117 -14.94 7.99 -12.51
CA GLY A 117 -14.32 8.97 -13.42
C GLY A 117 -13.60 10.10 -12.68
N ASN A 118 -12.74 10.83 -13.38
CA ASN A 118 -12.10 12.04 -12.89
C ASN A 118 -12.94 13.30 -13.21
N TRP A 119 -12.51 14.47 -12.74
CA TRP A 119 -13.25 15.73 -12.98
C TRP A 119 -13.49 16.02 -14.47
N ARG A 120 -12.53 15.73 -15.34
CA ARG A 120 -12.67 15.94 -16.80
C ARG A 120 -13.61 14.94 -17.47
N GLU A 121 -13.86 13.81 -16.81
CA GLU A 121 -14.80 12.77 -17.23
C GLU A 121 -16.21 13.00 -16.65
N GLY A 122 -16.45 14.14 -15.99
CA GLY A 122 -17.76 14.53 -15.47
C GLY A 122 -18.01 14.17 -14.01
N ASN A 123 -17.06 13.56 -13.31
CA ASN A 123 -17.22 13.32 -11.87
C ASN A 123 -16.91 14.59 -11.06
N ALA A 124 -17.96 15.36 -10.73
CA ALA A 124 -17.84 16.55 -9.89
C ALA A 124 -17.27 16.26 -8.48
N ARG A 125 -17.50 15.04 -7.97
CA ARG A 125 -17.06 14.56 -6.65
C ARG A 125 -15.77 13.76 -6.69
N HIS A 126 -14.95 13.90 -7.75
CA HIS A 126 -13.75 13.08 -7.97
C HIS A 126 -12.85 12.93 -6.72
N ALA A 127 -12.58 14.02 -5.99
CA ALA A 127 -11.74 13.97 -4.80
C ALA A 127 -12.37 13.20 -3.63
N ASP A 128 -13.69 13.27 -3.47
CA ASP A 128 -14.39 12.52 -2.42
C ASP A 128 -14.55 11.04 -2.81
N ASP A 129 -14.97 10.77 -4.04
CA ASP A 129 -15.21 9.42 -4.56
C ASP A 129 -13.93 8.58 -4.59
N MET A 130 -12.81 9.16 -5.06
CA MET A 130 -11.53 8.47 -5.05
C MET A 130 -11.07 8.17 -3.62
N TYR A 131 -11.14 9.16 -2.72
CA TYR A 131 -10.74 9.00 -1.31
C TYR A 131 -11.54 7.90 -0.61
N ASN A 132 -12.86 7.98 -0.68
CA ASN A 132 -13.76 7.04 -0.03
C ASN A 132 -13.59 5.60 -0.55
N THR A 133 -13.20 5.45 -1.82
CA THR A 133 -12.94 4.13 -2.42
C THR A 133 -11.74 3.43 -1.77
N TYR A 134 -10.57 4.07 -1.76
CA TYR A 134 -9.37 3.41 -1.23
C TYR A 134 -9.37 3.37 0.31
N HIS A 135 -9.90 4.41 0.97
CA HIS A 135 -10.05 4.43 2.42
C HIS A 135 -10.99 3.32 2.89
N GLY A 136 -12.16 3.18 2.23
CA GLY A 136 -13.10 2.11 2.53
C GLY A 136 -12.54 0.72 2.20
N THR A 137 -11.70 0.59 1.17
CA THR A 137 -11.02 -0.69 0.89
C THR A 137 -10.03 -1.05 2.00
N ALA A 138 -9.28 -0.09 2.55
CA ALA A 138 -8.37 -0.37 3.66
C ALA A 138 -9.13 -0.87 4.91
N GLN A 139 -10.31 -0.31 5.19
CA GLN A 139 -11.21 -0.82 6.23
C GLN A 139 -11.71 -2.24 5.92
N ASP A 140 -12.06 -2.50 4.66
CA ASP A 140 -12.48 -3.84 4.22
C ASP A 140 -11.35 -4.85 4.45
N VAL A 141 -10.09 -4.52 4.13
CA VAL A 141 -8.93 -5.38 4.41
C VAL A 141 -8.78 -5.66 5.91
N SER A 142 -8.84 -4.63 6.76
CA SER A 142 -8.76 -4.80 8.22
C SER A 142 -9.84 -5.74 8.74
N MET A 143 -11.07 -5.61 8.26
CA MET A 143 -12.18 -6.50 8.65
C MET A 143 -11.98 -7.92 8.11
N LEU A 144 -11.50 -8.07 6.88
CA LEU A 144 -11.22 -9.38 6.29
C LEU A 144 -10.07 -10.11 6.99
N ILE A 145 -9.07 -9.41 7.55
CA ILE A 145 -8.03 -10.03 8.38
C ILE A 145 -8.65 -10.82 9.55
N ASP A 146 -9.72 -10.31 10.17
CA ASP A 146 -10.40 -11.00 11.29
C ASP A 146 -11.22 -12.21 10.83
N HIS A 147 -11.87 -12.11 9.67
CA HIS A 147 -12.82 -13.12 9.21
C HIS A 147 -12.24 -14.19 8.30
N LEU A 148 -11.12 -13.92 7.64
CA LEU A 148 -10.47 -14.84 6.71
C LEU A 148 -10.14 -16.21 7.33
N PRO A 149 -9.56 -16.33 8.54
CA PRO A 149 -9.22 -17.62 9.12
C PRO A 149 -10.41 -18.59 9.18
N SER A 150 -11.59 -18.08 9.56
CA SER A 150 -12.83 -18.87 9.65
C SER A 150 -13.34 -19.33 8.28
N ALA A 151 -13.05 -18.60 7.21
CA ALA A 151 -13.51 -18.92 5.86
C ALA A 151 -12.64 -19.99 5.17
N ILE A 152 -11.33 -19.97 5.42
CA ILE A 152 -10.36 -20.86 4.74
C ILE A 152 -9.93 -22.06 5.59
N SER A 153 -10.47 -22.20 6.80
CA SER A 153 -10.22 -23.33 7.72
C SER A 153 -8.74 -23.56 8.06
N VAL A 154 -7.94 -22.49 8.12
CA VAL A 154 -6.51 -22.57 8.46
C VAL A 154 -6.25 -22.24 9.93
N CYS A 155 -5.21 -22.84 10.50
CA CYS A 155 -4.94 -22.76 11.94
C CYS A 155 -4.38 -21.41 12.40
N THR A 156 -3.46 -20.77 11.65
CA THR A 156 -2.82 -19.53 12.13
C THR A 156 -2.28 -18.67 10.98
N ILE A 157 -2.77 -17.42 10.90
CA ILE A 157 -2.19 -16.35 10.08
C ILE A 157 -1.31 -15.51 10.99
N ASN A 158 -0.01 -15.45 10.69
CA ASN A 158 0.98 -14.80 11.56
C ASN A 158 1.50 -13.49 11.00
N GLN A 159 1.32 -13.26 9.70
CA GLN A 159 1.87 -12.09 9.03
C GLN A 159 0.90 -11.62 7.95
N ASN A 160 0.58 -10.32 7.96
CA ASN A 160 -0.13 -9.67 6.88
C ASN A 160 0.80 -8.67 6.19
N VAL A 161 0.86 -8.77 4.87
CA VAL A 161 1.58 -7.88 3.97
C VAL A 161 0.57 -7.34 2.95
N VAL A 162 0.66 -6.07 2.59
CA VAL A 162 -0.20 -5.49 1.55
C VAL A 162 0.64 -5.08 0.34
N LEU A 163 0.16 -5.38 -0.86
CA LEU A 163 0.70 -4.85 -2.11
C LEU A 163 -0.43 -4.14 -2.85
N GLY A 164 -0.18 -2.89 -3.24
CA GLY A 164 -1.16 -2.08 -3.94
C GLY A 164 -0.58 -1.39 -5.17
N VAL A 165 -1.36 -1.35 -6.25
CA VAL A 165 -0.99 -0.68 -7.51
C VAL A 165 -1.92 0.50 -7.77
N SER A 166 -1.36 1.68 -8.06
CA SER A 166 -2.14 2.89 -8.37
C SER A 166 -3.13 3.22 -7.25
N LEU A 167 -4.46 3.12 -7.47
CA LEU A 167 -5.47 3.26 -6.41
C LEU A 167 -5.24 2.30 -5.25
N GLY A 168 -4.88 1.05 -5.54
CA GLY A 168 -4.48 0.07 -4.54
C GLY A 168 -3.26 0.53 -3.74
N GLY A 169 -2.36 1.32 -4.33
CA GLY A 169 -1.20 1.91 -3.65
C GLY A 169 -1.60 2.92 -2.55
N TYR A 170 -2.64 3.72 -2.77
CA TYR A 170 -3.22 4.57 -1.71
C TYR A 170 -3.83 3.73 -0.59
N ALA A 171 -4.57 2.68 -0.96
CA ALA A 171 -5.13 1.75 0.01
C ALA A 171 -4.04 1.04 0.82
N ALA A 172 -2.91 0.67 0.20
CA ALA A 172 -1.76 0.06 0.87
C ALA A 172 -1.12 1.00 1.90
N TRP A 173 -0.97 2.30 1.59
CA TRP A 173 -0.59 3.30 2.59
C TRP A 173 -1.57 3.34 3.76
N HIS A 174 -2.88 3.34 3.50
CA HIS A 174 -3.87 3.35 4.58
C HIS A 174 -3.82 2.06 5.43
N CYS A 175 -3.69 0.91 4.78
CA CYS A 175 -3.54 -0.38 5.44
C CYS A 175 -2.33 -0.41 6.40
N ILE A 176 -1.15 0.01 5.93
CA ILE A 176 0.08 -0.11 6.71
C ILE A 176 0.11 0.82 7.92
N LEU A 177 -0.45 2.03 7.80
CA LEU A 177 -0.48 2.99 8.90
C LEU A 177 -1.54 2.68 9.95
N HIS A 178 -2.72 2.19 9.53
CA HIS A 178 -3.90 2.15 10.40
C HIS A 178 -4.28 0.75 10.89
N ASP A 179 -3.65 -0.31 10.38
CA ASP A 179 -3.79 -1.66 10.93
C ASP A 179 -2.45 -2.16 11.49
N PRO A 180 -2.31 -2.33 12.82
CA PRO A 180 -1.07 -2.80 13.42
C PRO A 180 -0.70 -4.24 13.02
N ARG A 181 -1.66 -5.04 12.53
CA ARG A 181 -1.44 -6.44 12.10
C ARG A 181 -0.78 -6.52 10.73
N ILE A 182 -0.80 -5.43 9.95
CA ILE A 182 -0.10 -5.33 8.67
C ILE A 182 1.32 -4.84 8.96
N THR A 183 2.31 -5.68 8.67
CA THR A 183 3.71 -5.45 9.09
C THR A 183 4.59 -4.98 7.93
N ALA A 184 4.12 -5.18 6.70
CA ALA A 184 4.82 -4.70 5.52
C ALA A 184 3.88 -4.24 4.41
N ALA A 185 4.37 -3.32 3.59
CA ALA A 185 3.64 -2.81 2.43
C ALA A 185 4.53 -2.63 1.21
N VAL A 186 3.99 -2.96 0.04
CA VAL A 186 4.52 -2.58 -1.27
C VAL A 186 3.53 -1.62 -1.93
N VAL A 187 3.98 -0.40 -2.19
CA VAL A 187 3.20 0.64 -2.86
C VAL A 187 3.79 0.86 -4.25
N ILE A 188 3.07 0.47 -5.30
CA ILE A 188 3.49 0.70 -6.68
C ILE A 188 2.64 1.82 -7.25
N ILE A 189 3.29 2.88 -7.74
CA ILE A 189 2.70 4.06 -8.39
C ILE A 189 1.50 4.63 -7.61
N GLY A 190 1.54 4.58 -6.27
CA GLY A 190 0.61 5.25 -5.36
C GLY A 190 1.16 6.59 -4.88
N SER A 191 0.43 7.29 -4.00
CA SER A 191 0.95 8.50 -3.34
C SER A 191 0.58 8.53 -1.86
N PRO A 192 1.52 8.91 -0.97
CA PRO A 192 1.25 9.21 0.44
C PRO A 192 0.77 10.64 0.72
N ASP A 193 0.64 11.49 -0.31
CA ASP A 193 0.17 12.88 -0.17
C ASP A 193 -1.02 13.11 -1.11
N TYR A 194 -2.20 12.70 -0.64
CA TYR A 194 -3.44 12.80 -1.40
C TYR A 194 -3.85 14.26 -1.64
N MET A 195 -3.69 15.11 -0.63
CA MET A 195 -4.11 16.51 -0.70
C MET A 195 -3.30 17.26 -1.77
N ASN A 196 -1.98 17.13 -1.76
CA ASN A 196 -1.12 17.81 -2.74
C ASN A 196 -1.41 17.35 -4.18
N LEU A 197 -1.70 16.05 -4.35
CA LEU A 197 -2.13 15.52 -5.65
C LEU A 197 -3.47 16.11 -6.12
N MET A 198 -4.47 16.18 -5.23
CA MET A 198 -5.80 16.71 -5.58
C MET A 198 -5.76 18.19 -5.94
N VAL A 199 -4.94 18.95 -5.22
CA VAL A 199 -4.65 20.35 -5.54
C VAL A 199 -4.11 20.49 -6.96
N ASP A 200 -3.11 19.69 -7.34
CA ASP A 200 -2.56 19.76 -8.70
C ASP A 200 -3.56 19.32 -9.77
N ARG A 201 -4.34 18.27 -9.49
CA ARG A 201 -5.40 17.83 -10.40
C ARG A 201 -6.49 18.88 -10.57
N ALA A 202 -6.81 19.66 -9.53
CA ALA A 202 -7.77 20.75 -9.62
C ALA A 202 -7.26 21.87 -10.54
N ARG A 203 -5.97 22.24 -10.39
CA ARG A 203 -5.25 23.15 -11.29
C ARG A 203 -5.29 22.68 -12.73
N LEU A 204 -4.88 21.43 -12.98
CA LEU A 204 -4.84 20.85 -14.33
C LEU A 204 -6.24 20.70 -14.94
N SER A 205 -7.26 20.40 -14.13
CA SER A 205 -8.65 20.30 -14.56
C SER A 205 -9.33 21.65 -14.72
N LYS A 206 -8.63 22.76 -14.39
CA LYS A 206 -9.14 24.12 -14.52
C LYS A 206 -10.48 24.32 -13.79
N LEU A 207 -10.63 23.68 -12.62
CA LEU A 207 -11.87 23.71 -11.86
C LEU A 207 -12.31 25.14 -11.54
N PRO A 208 -13.63 25.43 -11.48
CA PRO A 208 -14.11 26.71 -11.01
C PRO A 208 -13.57 27.05 -9.61
N SER A 209 -13.61 26.10 -8.68
CA SER A 209 -13.03 26.21 -7.32
C SER A 209 -11.54 26.54 -7.30
N TRP A 210 -10.79 26.14 -8.33
CA TRP A 210 -9.40 26.55 -8.50
C TRP A 210 -9.26 28.00 -9.00
N LYS A 211 -10.06 28.39 -9.99
CA LYS A 211 -9.93 29.69 -10.67
C LYS A 211 -10.48 30.88 -9.88
N ARG A 212 -11.43 30.67 -8.98
CA ARG A 212 -12.14 31.75 -8.26
C ARG A 212 -11.27 32.49 -7.24
N GLY A 213 -10.22 31.85 -6.70
CA GLY A 213 -9.35 32.45 -5.70
C GLY A 213 -8.27 33.37 -6.29
N ASP A 214 -7.84 34.35 -5.48
CA ASP A 214 -6.64 35.15 -5.71
C ASP A 214 -5.66 34.95 -4.53
N PRO A 215 -4.46 34.37 -4.74
CA PRO A 215 -3.99 33.77 -5.98
C PRO A 215 -4.81 32.50 -6.36
N PRO A 216 -4.74 32.02 -7.63
CA PRO A 216 -5.44 30.81 -8.05
C PRO A 216 -5.16 29.61 -7.14
N GLY A 217 -6.22 28.89 -6.78
CA GLY A 217 -6.19 27.76 -5.86
C GLY A 217 -6.40 28.11 -4.40
N SER A 218 -6.34 29.38 -3.98
CA SER A 218 -6.50 29.80 -2.57
C SER A 218 -7.85 29.41 -1.95
N GLN A 219 -8.86 29.16 -2.78
CA GLN A 219 -10.20 28.74 -2.38
C GLN A 219 -10.53 27.29 -2.77
N PHE A 220 -9.56 26.49 -3.23
CA PHE A 220 -9.82 25.11 -3.62
C PHE A 220 -10.14 24.22 -2.40
N LEU A 221 -9.33 24.32 -1.35
CA LEU A 221 -9.62 23.68 -0.07
C LEU A 221 -10.86 24.35 0.55
N HIS A 222 -11.72 23.56 1.17
CA HIS A 222 -13.04 23.97 1.69
C HIS A 222 -14.08 24.30 0.60
N SER A 223 -13.79 24.03 -0.67
CA SER A 223 -14.75 24.19 -1.77
C SER A 223 -15.68 22.99 -1.93
N GLU A 224 -16.66 23.12 -2.82
CA GLU A 224 -17.51 22.02 -3.28
C GLU A 224 -16.72 20.85 -3.90
N SER A 225 -15.52 21.11 -4.43
CA SER A 225 -14.65 20.10 -5.03
C SER A 225 -13.71 19.42 -4.03
N PHE A 226 -13.52 20.02 -2.85
CA PHE A 226 -12.68 19.49 -1.77
C PHE A 226 -13.20 20.01 -0.41
N PRO A 227 -14.32 19.45 0.09
CA PRO A 227 -15.04 20.00 1.25
C PRO A 227 -14.28 19.81 2.56
N SER A 228 -14.62 20.60 3.59
CA SER A 228 -14.00 20.53 4.92
C SER A 228 -14.05 19.14 5.55
N THR A 229 -15.14 18.41 5.36
CA THR A 229 -15.26 17.03 5.88
C THR A 229 -14.25 16.07 5.23
N LEU A 230 -13.92 16.28 3.95
CA LEU A 230 -12.85 15.53 3.28
C LEU A 230 -11.48 15.94 3.83
N ILE A 231 -11.25 17.24 4.08
CA ILE A 231 -10.02 17.74 4.70
C ILE A 231 -9.78 17.07 6.06
N GLU A 232 -10.79 17.03 6.93
CA GLU A 232 -10.73 16.38 8.23
C GLU A 232 -10.37 14.89 8.12
N MET A 233 -10.98 14.18 7.17
CA MET A 233 -10.67 12.77 6.92
C MET A 233 -9.24 12.58 6.43
N VAL A 234 -8.79 13.40 5.49
CA VAL A 234 -7.42 13.35 4.96
C VAL A 234 -6.41 13.63 6.07
N HIS A 235 -6.61 14.65 6.91
CA HIS A 235 -5.74 14.91 8.07
C HIS A 235 -5.65 13.75 9.05
N LYS A 236 -6.72 12.97 9.18
CA LYS A 236 -6.77 11.83 10.11
C LYS A 236 -6.12 10.57 9.56
N TYR A 237 -6.14 10.35 8.24
CA TYR A 237 -5.78 9.05 7.68
C TYR A 237 -4.73 9.07 6.55
N ASP A 238 -4.55 10.18 5.83
CA ASP A 238 -3.53 10.30 4.79
C ASP A 238 -2.12 10.45 5.42
N PRO A 239 -1.09 9.74 4.94
CA PRO A 239 0.22 9.73 5.60
C PRO A 239 0.85 11.12 5.75
N ALA A 240 0.85 11.91 4.68
CA ALA A 240 1.46 13.24 4.71
C ALA A 240 0.67 14.17 5.63
N CYS A 241 -0.66 14.19 5.53
CA CYS A 241 -1.46 15.10 6.34
C CYS A 241 -1.49 14.71 7.83
N LEU A 242 -1.41 13.41 8.13
CA LEU A 242 -1.34 12.87 9.48
C LEU A 242 -0.07 13.29 10.22
N PHE A 243 1.10 13.10 9.60
CA PHE A 243 2.37 13.40 10.26
C PHE A 243 2.75 14.88 10.17
N LEU A 244 2.47 15.54 9.05
CA LEU A 244 2.85 16.94 8.86
C LEU A 244 1.87 17.91 9.53
N GLY A 245 0.66 17.47 9.87
CA GLY A 245 -0.30 18.28 10.62
C GLY A 245 0.18 18.66 12.03
N GLY A 246 1.14 17.91 12.59
CA GLY A 246 1.78 18.22 13.88
C GLY A 246 2.99 19.14 13.79
N LEU A 247 3.37 19.59 12.59
CA LEU A 247 4.46 20.55 12.37
C LEU A 247 3.90 21.96 12.28
N ASN A 248 4.60 22.95 12.83
CA ASN A 248 4.27 24.35 12.64
C ASN A 248 4.43 24.71 11.16
N ALA A 249 3.31 24.81 10.45
CA ALA A 249 3.29 25.36 9.10
C ALA A 249 3.20 26.89 9.19
N GLU A 250 4.20 27.58 8.63
CA GLU A 250 3.97 28.65 7.65
C GLU A 250 2.52 29.16 7.49
N PRO A 251 1.98 30.13 8.27
CA PRO A 251 0.67 30.71 7.97
C PRO A 251 0.73 31.40 6.60
N GLY A 252 0.20 30.75 5.56
CA GLY A 252 0.16 31.30 4.19
C GLY A 252 0.61 30.35 3.07
N THR A 253 0.81 29.06 3.34
CA THR A 253 1.30 28.13 2.32
C THR A 253 0.32 27.94 1.18
N VAL A 254 0.81 28.25 -0.03
CA VAL A 254 0.25 27.87 -1.33
C VAL A 254 -0.33 26.45 -1.28
N PRO A 255 -1.50 26.18 -1.90
CA PRO A 255 -2.15 24.88 -1.85
C PRO A 255 -1.24 23.70 -2.24
N LEU A 256 -0.22 23.98 -3.06
CA LEU A 256 0.73 22.98 -3.56
C LEU A 256 2.04 23.06 -2.76
N ARG A 257 2.42 21.95 -2.13
CA ARG A 257 3.72 21.81 -1.47
C ARG A 257 4.80 21.66 -2.55
N LYS A 258 5.69 22.66 -2.65
CA LYS A 258 6.73 22.75 -3.71
C LYS A 258 8.18 22.73 -3.21
N GLY A 259 8.40 22.54 -1.91
CA GLY A 259 9.72 22.62 -1.30
C GLY A 259 10.00 21.47 -0.33
N PRO A 260 11.28 21.32 0.08
CA PRO A 260 11.65 20.35 1.09
C PRO A 260 10.93 20.67 2.41
N ILE A 261 10.52 19.63 3.13
CA ILE A 261 9.99 19.75 4.49
C ILE A 261 11.19 19.74 5.43
N ALA A 262 11.30 20.73 6.30
CA ALA A 262 12.34 20.78 7.32
C ALA A 262 12.18 19.67 8.36
N ASP A 263 13.27 19.32 9.04
CA ASP A 263 13.19 18.40 10.17
C ASP A 263 12.49 19.10 11.35
N PRO A 264 11.67 18.36 12.13
CA PRO A 264 10.96 18.92 13.27
C PRO A 264 11.90 19.47 14.35
N THR A 265 11.44 20.49 15.07
CA THR A 265 12.02 20.93 16.35
C THR A 265 11.95 19.81 17.40
N ASP A 266 12.72 19.91 18.49
CA ASP A 266 12.69 18.88 19.53
C ASP A 266 11.33 18.77 20.26
N ILE A 267 10.56 19.86 20.28
CA ILE A 267 9.18 19.85 20.79
C ILE A 267 8.26 19.09 19.83
N GLU A 268 8.33 19.37 18.53
CA GLU A 268 7.55 18.65 17.51
C GLU A 268 7.93 17.16 17.45
N LYS A 269 9.22 16.82 17.57
CA LYS A 269 9.69 15.43 17.67
C LYS A 269 9.02 14.71 18.84
N LYS A 270 8.99 15.33 20.04
CA LYS A 270 8.34 14.71 21.22
C LYS A 270 6.86 14.40 20.97
N SER A 271 6.16 15.25 20.23
CA SER A 271 4.75 15.04 19.86
C SER A 271 4.57 13.99 18.75
N LEU A 272 5.46 13.96 17.75
CA LEU A 272 5.34 13.07 16.60
C LEU A 272 5.79 11.64 16.87
N ARG A 273 6.77 11.44 17.77
CA ARG A 273 7.37 10.12 18.01
C ARG A 273 6.37 9.05 18.47
N PRO A 274 5.43 9.30 19.41
CA PRO A 274 4.42 8.31 19.77
C PRO A 274 3.54 7.89 18.58
N LEU A 275 3.14 8.86 17.75
CA LEU A 275 2.34 8.61 16.56
C LEU A 275 3.10 7.78 15.53
N LEU A 276 4.35 8.13 15.23
CA LEU A 276 5.21 7.36 14.32
C LEU A 276 5.49 5.94 14.85
N MET A 277 5.72 5.78 16.15
CA MET A 277 5.90 4.45 16.75
C MET A 277 4.65 3.59 16.62
N GLN A 278 3.47 4.16 16.91
CA GLN A 278 2.20 3.46 16.79
C GLN A 278 1.88 3.05 15.34
N THR A 279 2.23 3.90 14.38
CA THR A 279 1.81 3.74 12.97
C THR A 279 2.85 3.08 12.08
N LEU A 280 4.15 3.25 12.34
CA LEU A 280 5.24 2.76 11.48
C LEU A 280 6.27 1.91 12.21
N GLY A 281 6.27 1.88 13.55
CA GLY A 281 7.26 1.15 14.35
C GLY A 281 7.47 -0.29 13.87
N GLY A 282 8.72 -0.64 13.53
CA GLY A 282 9.12 -1.97 13.06
C GLY A 282 8.64 -2.37 11.66
N LYS A 283 7.88 -1.51 10.96
CA LYS A 283 7.27 -1.86 9.67
C LYS A 283 8.28 -1.83 8.53
N GLN A 284 7.99 -2.63 7.49
CA GLN A 284 8.80 -2.73 6.28
C GLN A 284 8.02 -2.16 5.09
N ILE A 285 8.51 -1.10 4.43
CA ILE A 285 7.78 -0.41 3.39
C ILE A 285 8.66 -0.25 2.15
N LEU A 286 8.13 -0.68 1.01
CA LEU A 286 8.70 -0.44 -0.31
C LEU A 286 7.76 0.45 -1.12
N ASN A 287 8.19 1.66 -1.43
CA ASN A 287 7.53 2.58 -2.35
C ASN A 287 8.23 2.52 -3.71
N ILE A 288 7.48 2.26 -4.78
CA ILE A 288 7.94 2.19 -6.16
C ILE A 288 7.18 3.23 -6.97
N SER A 289 7.89 4.12 -7.66
CA SER A 289 7.30 5.18 -8.47
C SER A 289 7.87 5.23 -9.88
N GLY A 290 7.08 5.71 -10.85
CA GLY A 290 7.52 5.98 -12.22
C GLY A 290 7.95 7.43 -12.40
N GLY A 291 9.15 7.66 -12.93
CA GLY A 291 9.69 9.02 -13.15
C GLY A 291 8.98 9.82 -14.25
N ARG A 292 8.26 9.14 -15.14
CA ARG A 292 7.44 9.75 -16.20
C ARG A 292 5.94 9.65 -15.92
N ASP A 293 5.56 9.24 -14.71
CA ASP A 293 4.16 9.13 -14.32
C ASP A 293 3.49 10.51 -14.32
N LYS A 294 2.48 10.67 -15.18
CA LYS A 294 1.68 11.90 -15.27
C LYS A 294 0.35 11.80 -14.52
N ALA A 295 -0.08 10.60 -14.16
CA ALA A 295 -1.32 10.37 -13.42
C ALA A 295 -1.09 10.57 -11.92
N ILE A 296 0.06 10.13 -11.43
CA ILE A 296 0.55 10.27 -10.06
C ILE A 296 2.02 10.70 -10.11
N PRO A 297 2.30 11.99 -10.40
CA PRO A 297 3.67 12.49 -10.47
C PRO A 297 4.42 12.34 -9.14
N TYR A 298 5.57 11.65 -9.17
CA TYR A 298 6.45 11.50 -8.00
C TYR A 298 6.77 12.83 -7.26
N PRO A 299 7.00 13.97 -7.95
CA PRO A 299 7.31 15.23 -7.28
C PRO A 299 6.24 15.70 -6.27
N HIS A 300 4.98 15.26 -6.41
CA HIS A 300 3.91 15.62 -5.46
C HIS A 300 4.04 14.91 -4.12
N ALA A 301 4.68 13.74 -4.08
CA ALA A 301 4.95 12.99 -2.86
C ALA A 301 6.39 13.15 -2.36
N GLU A 302 7.31 13.57 -3.24
CA GLU A 302 8.76 13.60 -3.01
C GLU A 302 9.16 14.33 -1.72
N ALA A 303 8.54 15.47 -1.43
CA ALA A 303 8.85 16.24 -0.23
C ALA A 303 8.59 15.42 1.06
N PHE A 304 7.43 14.75 1.13
CA PHE A 304 7.07 13.87 2.24
C PHE A 304 7.92 12.60 2.29
N LEU A 305 8.13 11.94 1.15
CA LEU A 305 8.96 10.74 1.05
C LEU A 305 10.41 11.02 1.49
N ASN A 306 10.98 12.16 1.08
CA ASN A 306 12.32 12.58 1.50
C ASN A 306 12.38 12.92 3.00
N TRP A 307 11.33 13.54 3.54
CA TRP A 307 11.24 13.78 4.98
C TRP A 307 11.17 12.47 5.76
N LEU A 308 10.33 11.51 5.33
CA LEU A 308 10.20 10.21 5.97
C LEU A 308 11.51 9.43 5.91
N LYS A 309 12.19 9.40 4.75
CA LYS A 309 13.52 8.78 4.59
C LYS A 309 14.54 9.34 5.59
N ARG A 310 14.61 10.66 5.75
CA ARG A 310 15.53 11.26 6.73
C ARG A 310 15.14 10.95 8.17
N ALA A 311 13.85 10.93 8.48
CA ALA A 311 13.37 10.58 9.81
C ALA A 311 13.73 9.15 10.21
N THR A 312 13.57 8.19 9.28
CA THR A 312 13.78 6.75 9.52
C THR A 312 15.17 6.24 9.16
N ALA A 313 16.08 7.09 8.71
CA ALA A 313 17.46 6.71 8.42
C ALA A 313 18.17 6.21 9.70
N ALA A 314 19.29 5.51 9.53
CA ALA A 314 20.06 4.97 10.66
C ALA A 314 20.57 6.07 11.61
N ASP A 315 20.83 7.27 11.08
CA ASP A 315 21.20 8.50 11.80
C ASP A 315 20.01 9.47 11.96
N GLY A 316 18.80 9.05 11.57
CA GLY A 316 17.58 9.83 11.64
C GLY A 316 17.04 9.99 13.07
N TRP A 317 16.24 11.03 13.29
CA TRP A 317 15.67 11.34 14.61
C TRP A 317 14.59 10.34 15.08
N PHE A 318 14.19 9.41 14.21
CA PHE A 318 13.29 8.28 14.50
C PHE A 318 13.93 6.92 14.13
N ALA A 319 15.26 6.82 14.14
CA ALA A 319 15.99 5.58 13.86
C ALA A 319 15.57 4.41 14.79
N ASP A 320 15.28 4.72 16.06
CA ASP A 320 14.84 3.76 17.06
C ASP A 320 13.42 3.20 16.81
N GLY A 321 12.68 3.81 15.87
CA GLY A 321 11.43 3.26 15.35
C GLY A 321 11.61 1.97 14.52
N ALA A 322 12.85 1.62 14.15
CA ALA A 322 13.18 0.42 13.40
C ALA A 322 12.35 0.23 12.10
N VAL A 323 12.00 1.34 11.45
CA VAL A 323 11.27 1.33 10.18
C VAL A 323 12.25 1.05 9.04
N ASN A 324 12.00 0.02 8.24
CA ASN A 324 12.72 -0.15 6.98
C ASN A 324 11.90 0.53 5.88
N PHE A 325 12.42 1.61 5.30
CA PHE A 325 11.75 2.35 4.25
C PHE A 325 12.62 2.45 2.99
N GLU A 326 12.20 1.74 1.95
CA GLU A 326 12.81 1.78 0.61
C GLU A 326 11.90 2.59 -0.32
N ASP A 327 12.45 3.62 -0.98
CA ASP A 327 11.74 4.43 -1.97
C ASP A 327 12.53 4.44 -3.29
N ILE A 328 11.94 3.87 -4.34
CA ILE A 328 12.60 3.60 -5.61
C ILE A 328 11.86 4.32 -6.75
N LEU A 329 12.62 5.14 -7.48
CA LEU A 329 12.14 5.84 -8.66
C LEU A 329 12.70 5.19 -9.93
N TYR A 330 11.83 4.53 -10.70
CA TYR A 330 12.16 4.04 -12.03
C TYR A 330 11.99 5.17 -13.04
N LYS A 331 13.10 5.84 -13.35
CA LYS A 331 13.13 7.13 -14.08
C LYS A 331 12.34 7.15 -15.39
N ASP A 332 12.33 6.04 -16.13
CA ASP A 332 11.71 5.97 -17.45
C ASP A 332 10.29 5.40 -17.47
N ALA A 333 9.81 4.85 -16.36
CA ALA A 333 8.48 4.28 -16.27
C ALA A 333 7.41 5.39 -16.15
N ALA A 334 6.30 5.22 -16.86
CA ALA A 334 5.12 6.06 -16.77
C ALA A 334 4.18 5.58 -15.64
N HIS A 335 2.86 5.80 -15.80
CA HIS A 335 1.84 5.24 -14.91
C HIS A 335 1.59 3.75 -15.25
N GLU A 336 2.57 2.91 -14.96
CA GLU A 336 2.60 1.52 -15.37
C GLU A 336 3.39 0.67 -14.37
N VAL A 337 3.16 -0.64 -14.40
CA VAL A 337 3.96 -1.64 -13.69
C VAL A 337 4.84 -2.33 -14.73
N THR A 338 6.15 -2.10 -14.63
CA THR A 338 7.13 -2.80 -15.47
C THR A 338 7.52 -4.15 -14.86
N PRO A 339 8.06 -5.11 -15.65
CA PRO A 339 8.57 -6.36 -15.09
C PRO A 339 9.58 -6.16 -13.97
N ASP A 340 10.51 -5.20 -14.11
CA ASP A 340 11.52 -4.92 -13.07
C ASP A 340 10.91 -4.39 -11.77
N MET A 341 9.83 -3.60 -11.86
CA MET A 341 9.09 -3.16 -10.68
C MET A 341 8.39 -4.34 -9.99
N ALA A 342 7.77 -5.23 -10.77
CA ALA A 342 7.11 -6.42 -10.23
C ALA A 342 8.11 -7.38 -9.58
N HIS A 343 9.26 -7.64 -10.20
CA HIS A 343 10.33 -8.45 -9.61
C HIS A 343 10.81 -7.86 -8.29
N LYS A 344 11.14 -6.55 -8.25
CA LYS A 344 11.56 -5.90 -7.02
C LYS A 344 10.50 -5.98 -5.91
N ALA A 345 9.21 -5.87 -6.27
CA ALA A 345 8.10 -6.04 -5.33
C ALA A 345 8.03 -7.47 -4.77
N VAL A 346 8.12 -8.49 -5.63
CA VAL A 346 8.10 -9.90 -5.23
C VAL A 346 9.31 -10.23 -4.36
N ASP A 347 10.51 -9.83 -4.77
CA ASP A 347 11.76 -10.03 -4.01
C ASP A 347 11.67 -9.43 -2.61
N PHE A 348 11.14 -8.22 -2.49
CA PHE A 348 10.92 -7.58 -1.20
C PHE A 348 9.95 -8.38 -0.33
N ILE A 349 8.83 -8.85 -0.88
CA ILE A 349 7.87 -9.68 -0.15
C ILE A 349 8.54 -10.98 0.31
N MET A 350 9.31 -11.65 -0.55
CA MET A 350 10.04 -12.87 -0.18
C MET A 350 11.01 -12.61 0.98
N GLN A 351 11.74 -11.50 0.95
CA GLN A 351 12.63 -11.10 2.05
C GLN A 351 11.87 -10.84 3.36
N VAL A 352 10.72 -10.16 3.31
CA VAL A 352 9.88 -9.91 4.49
C VAL A 352 9.33 -11.21 5.08
N VAL A 353 8.78 -12.09 4.24
CA VAL A 353 8.26 -13.41 4.65
C VAL A 353 9.39 -14.29 5.22
N ALA A 354 10.58 -14.23 4.63
CA ALA A 354 11.75 -14.93 5.14
C ALA A 354 12.24 -14.34 6.47
N ARG A 355 12.28 -13.02 6.69
CA ARG A 355 12.80 -12.41 7.92
C ARG A 355 12.00 -12.73 9.18
N SER A 356 10.69 -12.91 9.07
CA SER A 356 9.91 -13.37 10.22
C SER A 356 10.29 -14.79 10.68
N ARG A 357 11.19 -15.49 9.97
CA ARG A 357 11.84 -16.77 10.37
C ARG A 357 12.78 -16.58 11.56
N ASP A 358 13.42 -15.42 11.68
CA ASP A 358 14.55 -15.23 12.59
C ASP A 358 14.16 -14.47 13.87
N SER A 359 13.17 -13.58 13.81
CA SER A 359 12.73 -12.80 14.98
C SER A 359 12.13 -13.65 16.11
N LYS A 360 11.58 -14.84 15.80
CA LYS A 360 11.08 -15.80 16.81
C LYS A 360 12.17 -16.66 17.46
N ARG A 361 13.40 -16.69 16.92
CA ARG A 361 14.53 -17.40 17.55
C ARG A 361 15.26 -16.57 18.62
N GLY A 362 14.94 -15.28 18.76
CA GLY A 362 15.60 -14.36 19.70
C GLY A 362 14.91 -14.14 21.04
N PHE A 363 13.77 -14.78 21.33
CA PHE A 363 12.97 -14.53 22.55
C PHE A 363 12.59 -15.81 23.32
N SER A 364 13.47 -16.81 23.36
CA SER A 364 13.38 -17.91 24.34
C SER A 364 14.41 -17.70 25.43
N HIS A 365 13.94 -17.62 26.69
CA HIS A 365 14.67 -17.37 27.94
C HIS A 365 14.88 -15.91 28.35
N ILE A 366 13.78 -15.25 28.73
CA ILE A 366 13.82 -14.44 29.96
C ILE A 366 13.17 -15.30 31.02
N ASP A 367 14.00 -15.83 31.93
CA ASP A 367 13.58 -16.55 33.11
C ASP A 367 12.56 -15.71 33.90
N LYS A 368 11.40 -16.31 34.20
CA LYS A 368 10.47 -15.75 35.16
C LYS A 368 11.16 -15.69 36.53
N PRO A 369 11.13 -14.56 37.26
CA PRO A 369 11.59 -14.55 38.63
C PRO A 369 10.68 -15.47 39.45
N ARG A 370 11.29 -16.41 40.17
CA ARG A 370 10.62 -17.19 41.21
C ARG A 370 10.12 -16.22 42.28
N ILE A 371 8.83 -16.26 42.56
CA ILE A 371 8.24 -15.80 43.82
C ILE A 371 8.03 -17.05 44.67
#